data_AF-A0A937B513-F1
#
_entry.id   AF-A0A937B513-F1
#
_cell.length_a   1.000
_cell.length_b   1.000
_cell.length_c   1.000
_cell.angle_alpha   90.00
_cell.angle_beta   90.00
_cell.angle_gamma   90.00
#
_symmetry.space_group_name_H-M   'P 1'
#
loop_
_entity.id
_entity.type
_entity.pdbx_description
1 polymer ?
#
loop_
_entity_poly.entity_id
_entity_poly.type
_entity_poly.pdbx_seq_one_letter_code
_entity_poly.pdbx_strand_id
1 'polypeptide(L)'
;MALITYLTRIQFDFGALNLLDAELKLLGIRRPLIVTDKGVVSAGLWARVKDQLPGNMPITMYDGTPENPTEAAMRDALEIYKDEGCDGIIAIGGGSPMDLAKAVALMATHPGTSLHPYSFV
;
A
#
# COMPACT_ATOMS: atom_id res chain seq x y z
N MET A 1 2.64 31.26 16.81
CA MET A 1 3.06 30.77 15.48
C MET A 1 2.77 29.28 15.43
N ALA A 2 1.95 28.81 14.50
CA ALA A 2 1.66 27.37 14.39
C ALA A 2 2.74 26.71 13.52
N LEU A 3 3.36 25.65 14.03
CA LEU A 3 4.31 24.81 13.32
C LEU A 3 3.62 23.47 13.02
N ILE A 4 3.63 23.04 11.76
CA ILE A 4 3.16 21.72 11.34
C ILE A 4 4.35 20.98 10.76
N THR A 5 4.66 19.80 11.31
CA THR A 5 5.75 18.94 10.86
C THR A 5 5.17 17.60 10.43
N TYR A 6 5.41 17.21 9.17
CA TYR A 6 5.07 15.88 8.66
C TYR A 6 6.32 15.01 8.64
N LEU A 7 6.24 13.84 9.25
CA LEU A 7 7.28 12.81 9.17
C LEU A 7 7.30 12.13 7.80
N THR A 8 6.12 12.02 7.18
CA THR A 8 5.95 11.43 5.86
C THR A 8 6.24 12.48 4.79
N ARG A 9 7.04 12.10 3.79
CA ARG A 9 7.21 12.88 2.55
C ARG A 9 5.89 12.86 1.76
N ILE A 10 5.35 14.05 1.45
CA ILE A 10 4.09 14.20 0.75
C ILE A 10 4.37 14.91 -0.58
N GLN A 11 3.98 14.27 -1.70
CA GLN A 11 3.94 14.89 -3.02
C GLN A 11 2.51 15.33 -3.30
N PHE A 12 2.32 16.62 -3.57
CA PHE A 12 0.99 17.20 -3.83
C PHE A 12 1.07 18.15 -5.02
N ASP A 13 0.59 17.71 -6.17
CA ASP A 13 0.39 18.55 -7.36
C ASP A 13 -0.41 17.79 -8.43
N PHE A 14 -0.89 18.51 -9.45
CA PHE A 14 -1.33 17.88 -10.68
C PHE A 14 -0.18 17.13 -11.34
N GLY A 15 -0.36 15.84 -11.61
CA GLY A 15 0.69 15.00 -12.20
C GLY A 15 1.73 14.49 -11.19
N ALA A 16 1.52 14.64 -9.87
CA ALA A 16 2.42 14.10 -8.84
C ALA A 16 2.66 12.58 -8.99
N LEU A 17 1.74 11.83 -9.61
CA LEU A 17 1.90 10.41 -9.90
C LEU A 17 3.11 10.11 -10.79
N ASN A 18 3.57 11.07 -11.62
CA ASN A 18 4.77 10.92 -12.47
C ASN A 18 6.05 10.76 -11.64
N LEU A 19 6.01 11.08 -10.34
CA LEU A 19 7.14 10.93 -9.42
C LEU A 19 7.25 9.51 -8.84
N LEU A 20 6.29 8.62 -9.10
CA LEU A 20 6.18 7.31 -8.46
C LEU A 20 7.46 6.47 -8.59
N ASP A 21 8.04 6.35 -9.79
CA ASP A 21 9.29 5.60 -10.00
C ASP A 21 10.45 6.16 -9.15
N ALA A 22 10.57 7.49 -9.05
CA ALA A 22 11.60 8.12 -8.23
C ALA A 22 11.37 7.88 -6.73
N GLU A 23 10.12 7.86 -6.26
CA GLU A 23 9.79 7.56 -4.86
C GLU A 23 10.06 6.08 -4.53
N LEU A 24 9.74 5.15 -5.44
CA LEU A 24 10.04 3.72 -5.24
C LEU A 24 11.55 3.48 -5.14
N LYS A 25 12.34 4.14 -5.99
CA LYS A 25 13.80 4.11 -5.92
C LYS A 25 14.34 4.68 -4.60
N LEU A 26 13.78 5.80 -4.13
CA LEU A 26 14.17 6.42 -2.88
C LEU A 26 13.87 5.52 -1.67
N LEU A 27 12.73 4.82 -1.69
CA LEU A 27 12.32 3.88 -0.65
C LEU A 27 12.97 2.50 -0.77
N GLY A 28 13.68 2.23 -1.87
CA GLY A 28 14.32 0.93 -2.14
C GLY A 28 13.33 -0.19 -2.50
N ILE A 29 12.10 0.14 -2.89
CA ILE A 29 11.05 -0.83 -3.24
C ILE A 29 11.28 -1.34 -4.67
N ARG A 30 11.33 -2.66 -4.84
CA ARG A 30 11.59 -3.34 -6.13
C ARG A 30 10.52 -4.35 -6.51
N ARG A 31 9.76 -4.85 -5.53
CA ARG A 31 8.66 -5.80 -5.68
C ARG A 31 7.50 -5.37 -4.77
N PRO A 32 6.74 -4.34 -5.17
CA PRO A 32 5.63 -3.86 -4.35
C PRO A 32 4.45 -4.83 -4.37
N LEU A 33 3.80 -4.98 -3.22
CA LEU A 33 2.41 -5.38 -3.16
C LEU A 33 1.53 -4.15 -3.42
N ILE A 34 0.68 -4.21 -4.43
CA ILE A 34 -0.40 -3.25 -4.66
C ILE A 34 -1.58 -3.63 -3.78
N VAL A 35 -2.03 -2.72 -2.92
CA VAL A 35 -3.24 -2.89 -2.10
C VAL A 35 -4.30 -1.92 -2.57
N THR A 36 -5.44 -2.45 -3.03
CA THR A 36 -6.54 -1.68 -3.62
C THR A 36 -7.88 -2.37 -3.34
N ASP A 37 -8.97 -1.77 -3.82
CA ASP A 37 -10.30 -2.40 -3.88
C ASP A 37 -10.81 -2.50 -5.34
N LYS A 38 -11.87 -3.30 -5.53
CA LYS A 38 -12.52 -3.53 -6.83
C LYS A 38 -13.14 -2.25 -7.43
N GLY A 39 -13.56 -1.30 -6.60
CA GLY A 39 -14.10 -0.02 -7.03
C GLY A 39 -13.02 0.84 -7.69
N VAL A 40 -11.85 0.93 -7.07
CA VAL A 40 -10.66 1.63 -7.60
C VAL A 40 -10.18 1.01 -8.90
N VAL A 41 -10.16 -0.33 -8.98
CA VAL A 41 -9.80 -1.05 -10.21
C VAL A 41 -10.82 -0.77 -11.32
N SER A 42 -12.12 -0.90 -11.03
CA SER A 42 -13.18 -0.65 -12.02
C SER A 42 -13.26 0.81 -12.48
N ALA A 43 -12.84 1.76 -11.64
CA ALA A 43 -12.69 3.17 -12.00
C ALA A 43 -11.46 3.46 -12.89
N GLY A 44 -10.63 2.46 -13.20
CA GLY A 44 -9.44 2.62 -14.05
C GLY A 44 -8.27 3.33 -13.37
N LEU A 45 -8.31 3.51 -12.04
CA LEU A 45 -7.23 4.18 -11.31
C LEU A 45 -5.97 3.33 -11.25
N TRP A 46 -6.11 2.01 -11.11
CA TRP A 46 -4.99 1.08 -11.17
C TRP A 46 -4.21 1.23 -12.49
N ALA A 47 -4.90 1.30 -13.63
CA ALA A 47 -4.24 1.45 -14.93
C ALA A 47 -3.33 2.68 -14.97
N ARG A 48 -3.81 3.83 -14.46
CA ARG A 48 -3.03 5.07 -14.39
C ARG A 48 -1.77 4.92 -13.54
N VAL A 49 -1.85 4.20 -12.41
CA VAL A 49 -0.69 3.94 -11.54
C VAL A 49 0.28 2.97 -12.22
N LYS A 50 -0.23 1.90 -12.83
CA LYS A 50 0.55 0.91 -13.55
C LYS A 50 1.39 1.52 -14.66
N ASP A 51 0.84 2.49 -15.39
CA ASP A 51 1.54 3.21 -16.47
C ASP A 51 2.75 4.03 -15.96
N GLN A 52 2.82 4.35 -14.67
CA GLN A 52 3.95 5.05 -14.06
C GLN A 52 4.97 4.12 -13.39
N LEU A 53 4.69 2.81 -13.33
CA LEU A 53 5.62 1.82 -12.79
C LEU A 53 6.67 1.42 -13.83
N PRO A 54 7.89 1.04 -13.41
CA PRO A 54 8.90 0.51 -14.34
C PRO A 54 8.38 -0.73 -15.06
N GLY A 55 8.51 -0.78 -16.39
CA GLY A 55 7.84 -1.77 -17.22
C GLY A 55 8.20 -3.24 -16.96
N ASN A 56 9.33 -3.52 -16.30
CA ASN A 56 9.77 -4.86 -15.91
C ASN A 56 9.72 -5.12 -14.39
N MET A 57 9.12 -4.21 -13.61
CA MET A 57 8.99 -4.38 -12.17
C MET A 57 8.03 -5.55 -11.90
N PRO A 58 8.45 -6.57 -11.11
CA PRO A 58 7.51 -7.56 -10.62
C PRO A 58 6.49 -6.87 -9.71
N ILE A 59 5.21 -7.10 -9.99
CA ILE A 59 4.11 -6.47 -9.29
C ILE A 59 3.12 -7.55 -8.90
N THR A 60 2.77 -7.55 -7.62
CA THR A 60 1.73 -8.40 -7.04
C THR A 60 0.58 -7.51 -6.60
N MET A 61 -0.67 -7.94 -6.76
CA MET A 61 -1.83 -7.12 -6.42
C MET A 61 -2.80 -7.88 -5.51
N TYR A 62 -3.31 -7.18 -4.50
CA TYR A 62 -4.46 -7.55 -3.70
C TYR A 62 -5.55 -6.49 -3.88
N ASP A 63 -6.66 -6.86 -4.53
CA ASP A 63 -7.83 -6.00 -4.77
C ASP A 63 -9.05 -6.38 -3.91
N GLY A 64 -8.84 -7.27 -2.94
CA GLY A 64 -9.86 -7.80 -2.04
C GLY A 64 -10.24 -6.91 -0.86
N THR A 65 -9.77 -5.65 -0.84
CA THR A 65 -10.02 -4.75 0.30
C THR A 65 -11.52 -4.47 0.46
N PRO A 66 -12.13 -4.80 1.62
CA PRO A 66 -13.52 -4.47 1.91
C PRO A 66 -13.68 -2.99 2.30
N GLU A 67 -14.91 -2.45 2.34
CA GLU A 67 -15.14 -1.04 2.71
C GLU A 67 -14.61 -0.67 4.10
N ASN A 68 -14.70 -1.59 5.06
CA ASN A 68 -14.04 -1.50 6.36
C ASN A 68 -13.04 -2.65 6.49
N PRO A 69 -11.73 -2.39 6.51
CA PRO A 69 -10.72 -3.43 6.44
C PRO A 69 -10.79 -4.35 7.66
N THR A 70 -10.62 -5.65 7.43
CA THR A 70 -10.71 -6.67 8.48
C THR A 70 -9.35 -7.33 8.70
N GLU A 71 -9.13 -7.94 9.87
CA GLU A 71 -7.92 -8.74 10.07
C GLU A 71 -7.84 -9.94 9.10
N ALA A 72 -8.97 -10.47 8.64
CA ALA A 72 -8.98 -11.52 7.64
C ALA A 72 -8.40 -11.02 6.31
N ALA A 73 -8.89 -9.88 5.81
CA ALA A 73 -8.34 -9.26 4.61
C ALA A 73 -6.84 -8.91 4.77
N MET A 74 -6.43 -8.49 5.98
CA MET A 74 -5.02 -8.22 6.27
C MET A 74 -4.19 -9.50 6.18
N ARG A 75 -4.67 -10.62 6.75
CA ARG A 75 -3.98 -11.91 6.67
C ARG A 75 -3.86 -12.41 5.23
N ASP A 76 -4.92 -12.30 4.45
CA ASP A 76 -4.92 -12.69 3.03
C ASP A 76 -3.87 -11.88 2.25
N ALA A 77 -3.85 -10.56 2.44
CA ALA A 77 -2.88 -9.68 1.78
C ALA A 77 -1.43 -9.91 2.30
N LEU A 78 -1.27 -10.24 3.59
CA LEU A 78 0.03 -10.53 4.19
C LEU A 78 0.62 -11.86 3.71
N GLU A 79 -0.22 -12.88 3.51
CA GLU A 79 0.19 -14.15 2.92
C GLU A 79 0.75 -13.92 1.52
N ILE A 80 0.00 -13.21 0.68
CA ILE A 80 0.44 -12.79 -0.66
C ILE A 80 1.74 -11.98 -0.61
N TYR A 81 1.84 -11.01 0.31
CA TYR A 81 3.06 -10.20 0.50
C TYR A 81 4.29 -11.09 0.73
N LYS A 82 4.16 -12.11 1.58
CA LYS A 82 5.26 -13.00 1.98
C LYS A 82 5.61 -13.99 0.87
N ASP A 83 4.61 -14.65 0.30
CA ASP A 83 4.80 -15.71 -0.70
C ASP A 83 5.42 -15.16 -1.98
N GLU A 84 5.06 -13.95 -2.38
CA GLU A 84 5.60 -13.28 -3.57
C GLU A 84 6.92 -12.53 -3.29
N GLY A 85 7.42 -12.57 -2.06
CA GLY A 85 8.69 -11.93 -1.67
C GLY A 85 8.67 -10.42 -1.89
N CYS A 86 7.55 -9.79 -1.54
CA CYS A 86 7.35 -8.35 -1.65
C CYS A 86 8.27 -7.59 -0.68
N ASP A 87 8.71 -6.39 -1.08
CA ASP A 87 9.63 -5.54 -0.32
C ASP A 87 9.09 -4.13 -0.05
N GLY A 88 7.83 -3.88 -0.42
CA GLY A 88 7.14 -2.63 -0.18
C GLY A 88 5.65 -2.75 -0.51
N ILE A 89 4.90 -1.70 -0.21
CA ILE A 89 3.45 -1.65 -0.46
C ILE A 89 3.11 -0.33 -1.16
N ILE A 90 2.26 -0.41 -2.19
CA ILE A 90 1.62 0.75 -2.82
C ILE A 90 0.12 0.63 -2.58
N ALA A 91 -0.43 1.52 -1.75
CA ALA A 91 -1.87 1.60 -1.51
C ALA A 91 -2.52 2.54 -2.54
N ILE A 92 -3.61 2.09 -3.16
CA ILE A 92 -4.39 2.88 -4.12
C ILE A 92 -5.84 2.87 -3.69
N GLY A 93 -6.41 4.04 -3.43
CA GLY A 93 -7.81 4.18 -3.02
C GLY A 93 -8.02 5.18 -1.90
N GLY A 94 -9.10 5.01 -1.15
CA GLY A 94 -9.44 5.81 0.02
C GLY A 94 -8.84 5.27 1.32
N GLY A 95 -9.49 5.60 2.44
CA GLY A 95 -9.03 5.21 3.78
C GLY A 95 -8.90 3.69 3.95
N SER A 96 -9.81 2.89 3.40
CA SER A 96 -9.80 1.45 3.61
C SER A 96 -8.57 0.73 3.02
N PRO A 97 -8.25 0.84 1.71
CA PRO A 97 -6.99 0.28 1.18
C PRO A 97 -5.74 0.83 1.85
N MET A 98 -5.74 2.11 2.24
CA MET A 98 -4.60 2.71 2.96
C MET A 98 -4.43 2.11 4.37
N ASP A 99 -5.51 1.87 5.09
CA ASP A 99 -5.45 1.30 6.44
C ASP A 99 -5.12 -0.20 6.40
N LEU A 100 -5.65 -0.93 5.42
CA LEU A 100 -5.25 -2.32 5.17
C LEU A 100 -3.75 -2.42 4.87
N ALA A 101 -3.23 -1.56 3.99
CA ALA A 101 -1.81 -1.52 3.66
C ALA A 101 -0.92 -1.25 4.88
N LYS A 102 -1.31 -0.34 5.77
CA LYS A 102 -0.59 -0.11 7.04
C LYS A 102 -0.59 -1.35 7.93
N ALA A 103 -1.73 -2.04 8.03
CA ALA A 103 -1.84 -3.26 8.82
C ALA A 103 -0.94 -4.38 8.25
N VAL A 104 -0.91 -4.55 6.93
CA VAL A 104 -0.01 -5.51 6.27
C VAL A 104 1.46 -5.13 6.52
N ALA A 105 1.84 -3.86 6.34
CA ALA A 105 3.21 -3.41 6.60
C ALA A 105 3.67 -3.66 8.05
N LEU A 106 2.78 -3.41 9.02
CA LEU A 106 3.03 -3.68 10.43
C LEU A 106 3.28 -5.17 10.66
N MET A 107 2.37 -6.02 10.19
CA MET A 107 2.44 -7.48 10.39
C MET A 107 3.51 -8.18 9.54
N ALA A 108 4.01 -7.53 8.50
CA ALA A 108 5.16 -8.01 7.72
C ALA A 108 6.49 -7.84 8.47
N THR A 109 6.57 -6.87 9.38
CA THR A 109 7.82 -6.44 10.01
C THR A 109 7.87 -6.66 11.52
N HIS A 110 6.73 -6.93 12.14
CA HIS A 110 6.62 -7.14 13.59
C HIS A 110 6.12 -8.55 13.92
N PRO A 111 6.51 -9.10 15.09
CA PRO A 111 6.08 -10.43 15.50
C PRO A 111 4.59 -10.49 15.83
N GLY A 112 3.98 -11.65 15.61
CA GLY A 112 2.58 -11.91 15.93
C GLY A 112 1.73 -12.24 14.70
N THR A 113 0.45 -12.52 14.93
CA THR A 113 -0.51 -12.94 13.89
C THR A 113 -1.84 -12.15 13.93
N SER A 114 -1.94 -11.18 14.84
CA SER A 114 -3.12 -10.34 15.07
C SER A 114 -2.71 -8.91 15.37
N LEU A 115 -3.61 -7.97 15.12
CA LEU A 115 -3.44 -6.56 15.44
C LEU A 115 -3.74 -6.24 16.91
N HIS A 116 -4.32 -7.18 17.67
CA HIS A 116 -4.68 -6.98 19.08
C HIS A 116 -3.54 -6.43 19.96
N PRO A 117 -2.27 -6.84 19.83
CA PRO A 117 -1.19 -6.25 20.63
C PRO A 117 -0.94 -4.76 20.35
N TYR A 118 -1.47 -4.25 19.24
CA TYR A 118 -1.35 -2.86 18.80
C TYR A 118 -2.65 -2.07 19.02
N SER A 119 -3.68 -2.67 19.62
CA SER A 119 -4.86 -1.91 20.03
C SER A 119 -4.56 -1.07 21.27
N PHE A 120 -5.08 0.16 21.29
CA PHE A 120 -5.00 1.06 22.44
C PHE A 120 -6.08 0.77 23.49
N VAL A 121 -6.69 -0.41 23.45
CA VAL A 121 -7.78 -0.86 24.32
C VAL A 121 -7.42 -2.21 24.90
#